data_AF-A0A8J8TK63-F1
#
_entry.id   AF-A0A8J8TK63-F1
#
_cell.length_a   1.000
_cell.length_b   1.000
_cell.length_c   1.000
_cell.angle_alpha   90.00
_cell.angle_beta   90.00
_cell.angle_gamma   90.00
#
_symmetry.space_group_name_H-M   'P 1'
#
loop_
_entity.id
_entity.type
_entity.pdbx_description
1 polymer ?
#
loop_
_entity_poly.entity_id
_entity_poly.type
_entity_poly.pdbx_seq_one_letter_code
_entity_poly.pdbx_strand_id
1 'polypeptide(L)'
;MPKRKKDESEENKSSEEKKPKKSSNKKKNEKYVDPDKLLDEYLDELVNLLGLSYLNFSREEYKEILKEPFASAVGEVKSKPKLSTILNRLRAMGDNLMELIAYKILRIKDLEKLSDDQLEFVTNYTRQGIVQLADRLYRELIRRNKKDLIDILRNNWTLYSNGFRSPIKCPRCGFESVMPDLSCKVCGYTLSMRELKNTINVMSTLQDYIKFDKEGFSEILKSGFFYYTSEGPIPPSKFKPVQGLIYYEVILNKEEKQKLESISRSVLPGS
;
A
#
# COMPACT_ATOMS: atom_id res chain seq x y z
N MET A 1 50.81 55.18 -25.68
CA MET A 1 51.41 53.86 -25.34
C MET A 1 52.83 54.13 -24.86
N PRO A 2 53.39 53.45 -23.84
CA PRO A 2 52.97 52.21 -23.17
C PRO A 2 52.56 52.39 -21.69
N LYS A 3 51.74 51.47 -21.16
CA LYS A 3 51.40 51.31 -19.74
C LYS A 3 52.13 50.10 -19.17
N ARG A 4 52.75 50.21 -17.99
CA ARG A 4 53.09 49.07 -17.12
C ARG A 4 52.71 49.36 -15.67
N LYS A 5 51.96 48.38 -15.13
CA LYS A 5 51.63 48.01 -13.74
C LYS A 5 52.87 47.94 -12.84
N LYS A 6 52.86 47.91 -11.49
CA LYS A 6 51.90 47.98 -10.36
C LYS A 6 52.71 47.40 -9.17
N ASP A 7 52.63 47.94 -7.95
CA ASP A 7 52.95 47.31 -6.64
C ASP A 7 52.32 48.23 -5.54
N GLU A 8 51.42 47.79 -4.64
CA GLU A 8 51.66 47.13 -3.32
C GLU A 8 52.74 47.85 -2.48
N SER A 9 52.60 48.26 -1.21
CA SER A 9 51.68 48.00 -0.08
C SER A 9 52.03 48.97 1.10
N GLU A 10 51.18 49.05 2.14
CA GLU A 10 51.48 49.49 3.55
C GLU A 10 51.80 50.98 3.84
N GLU A 11 51.58 51.61 5.00
CA GLU A 11 50.72 51.50 6.19
C GLU A 11 50.99 52.81 7.01
N ASN A 12 49.99 53.47 7.63
CA ASN A 12 50.05 54.03 9.01
C ASN A 12 48.98 55.09 9.37
N LYS A 13 48.18 54.72 10.38
CA LYS A 13 47.85 55.38 11.67
C LYS A 13 47.32 56.82 11.76
N SER A 14 46.12 56.94 12.34
CA SER A 14 45.84 57.53 13.69
C SER A 14 44.31 57.69 13.87
N SER A 15 43.65 56.82 14.65
CA SER A 15 43.30 56.96 16.08
C SER A 15 42.25 58.04 16.40
N GLU A 16 40.99 57.63 16.56
CA GLU A 16 40.09 58.21 17.56
C GLU A 16 39.03 57.17 18.02
N GLU A 17 38.85 57.11 19.34
CA GLU A 17 38.17 56.05 20.07
C GLU A 17 36.64 56.22 20.18
N LYS A 18 35.94 55.11 19.92
CA LYS A 18 34.83 54.50 20.69
C LYS A 18 33.78 55.43 21.36
N LYS A 19 32.57 55.39 20.81
CA LYS A 19 31.32 55.22 21.59
C LYS A 19 30.71 53.86 21.28
N PRO A 20 30.48 52.95 22.26
CA PRO A 20 29.89 51.65 21.98
C PRO A 20 28.37 51.81 21.87
N LYS A 21 27.81 51.75 20.66
CA LYS A 21 26.37 51.53 20.50
C LYS A 21 26.07 50.06 20.82
N LYS A 22 25.54 49.85 22.02
CA LYS A 22 25.00 48.58 22.52
C LYS A 22 24.13 47.91 21.46
N SER A 23 24.40 46.63 21.29
CA SER A 23 23.55 45.65 20.65
C SER A 23 22.13 45.69 21.21
N SER A 24 21.15 45.77 20.31
CA SER A 24 19.90 45.06 20.51
C SER A 24 19.46 44.50 19.17
N ASN A 25 20.16 43.46 18.72
CA ASN A 25 19.59 42.55 17.75
C ASN A 25 18.49 41.77 18.48
N LYS A 26 17.34 42.42 18.73
CA LYS A 26 16.11 41.73 19.06
C LYS A 26 15.81 40.90 17.82
N LYS A 27 16.17 39.62 17.86
CA LYS A 27 15.56 38.61 16.98
C LYS A 27 14.06 38.83 17.10
N LYS A 28 13.44 39.44 16.08
CA LYS A 28 12.00 39.44 15.94
C LYS A 28 11.63 37.96 15.89
N ASN A 29 10.91 37.47 16.89
CA ASN A 29 10.26 36.17 16.80
C ASN A 29 9.41 36.24 15.52
N GLU A 30 9.85 35.54 14.48
CA GLU A 30 9.11 35.49 13.23
C GLU A 30 7.78 34.79 13.53
N LYS A 31 6.67 35.54 13.45
CA LYS A 31 5.35 35.05 13.80
C LYS A 31 4.79 34.30 12.60
N TYR A 32 5.01 32.99 12.58
CA TYR A 32 4.39 32.09 11.61
C TYR A 32 2.90 31.92 11.92
N VAL A 33 2.14 31.56 10.90
CA VAL A 33 0.72 31.19 11.05
C VAL A 33 0.63 29.88 11.83
N ASP A 34 -0.26 29.84 12.82
CA ASP A 34 -0.59 28.65 13.60
C ASP A 34 -1.64 27.82 12.84
N PRO A 35 -1.29 26.65 12.29
CA PRO A 35 -2.20 25.86 11.46
C PRO A 35 -3.39 25.31 12.26
N ASP A 36 -3.24 25.04 13.55
CA ASP A 36 -4.29 24.46 14.38
C ASP A 36 -5.42 25.47 14.63
N LYS A 37 -5.05 26.72 14.88
CA LYS A 37 -6.02 27.82 15.01
C LYS A 37 -6.70 28.13 13.68
N LEU A 38 -5.93 28.09 12.59
CA LEU A 38 -6.47 28.34 11.26
C LEU A 38 -7.42 27.22 10.80
N LEU A 39 -7.12 25.97 11.16
CA LEU A 39 -8.01 24.84 10.91
C LEU A 39 -9.33 25.04 11.64
N ASP A 40 -9.29 25.43 12.92
CA ASP A 40 -10.50 25.65 13.72
C ASP A 40 -11.43 26.70 13.08
N GLU A 41 -10.86 27.76 12.51
CA GLU A 41 -11.61 28.81 11.80
C GLU A 41 -12.26 28.29 10.50
N TYR A 42 -11.57 27.43 9.75
CA TYR A 42 -12.00 26.99 8.42
C TYR A 42 -12.67 25.61 8.39
N LEU A 43 -12.81 24.95 9.54
CA LEU A 43 -13.13 23.54 9.62
C LEU A 43 -14.45 23.18 8.91
N ASP A 44 -15.54 23.88 9.21
CA ASP A 44 -16.86 23.53 8.70
C ASP A 44 -16.95 23.72 7.18
N GLU A 45 -16.40 24.82 6.67
CA GLU A 45 -16.34 25.08 5.24
C GLU A 45 -15.43 24.07 4.53
N LEU A 46 -14.30 23.72 5.15
CA LEU A 46 -13.36 22.74 4.62
C LEU A 46 -13.98 21.34 4.53
N VAL A 47 -14.66 20.88 5.58
CA VAL A 47 -15.35 19.58 5.61
C VAL A 47 -16.38 19.48 4.49
N ASN A 48 -17.16 20.55 4.29
CA ASN A 48 -18.13 20.62 3.19
C ASN A 48 -17.46 20.62 1.81
N LEU A 49 -16.41 21.44 1.61
CA LEU A 49 -15.72 21.57 0.32
C LEU A 49 -14.86 20.35 -0.06
N LEU A 50 -14.45 19.55 0.93
CA LEU A 50 -13.82 18.24 0.73
C LEU A 50 -14.85 17.11 0.56
N GLY A 51 -16.15 17.39 0.75
CA GLY A 51 -17.21 16.41 0.64
C GLY A 51 -17.20 15.37 1.76
N LEU A 52 -16.72 15.73 2.96
CA LEU A 52 -16.59 14.79 4.08
C LEU A 52 -17.77 14.83 5.05
N SER A 53 -18.72 15.76 4.87
CA SER A 53 -19.82 16.01 5.81
C SER A 53 -20.73 14.79 6.02
N TYR A 54 -20.89 13.93 5.01
CA TYR A 54 -21.72 12.72 5.11
C TYR A 54 -21.14 11.70 6.11
N LEU A 55 -19.84 11.78 6.42
CA LEU A 55 -19.22 10.92 7.43
C LEU A 55 -19.71 11.23 8.85
N ASN A 56 -20.37 12.38 9.05
CA ASN A 56 -21.07 12.76 10.28
C ASN A 56 -20.22 12.60 11.55
N PHE A 57 -18.93 12.98 11.47
CA PHE A 57 -18.08 13.09 12.64
C PHE A 57 -18.42 14.36 13.43
N SER A 58 -18.12 14.37 14.72
CA SER A 58 -18.15 15.59 15.51
C SER A 58 -17.08 16.58 15.04
N ARG A 59 -17.27 17.87 15.33
CA ARG A 59 -16.30 18.93 14.99
C ARG A 59 -14.89 18.61 15.50
N GLU A 60 -14.78 18.13 16.74
CA GLU A 60 -13.48 17.75 17.32
C GLU A 60 -12.86 16.52 16.63
N GLU A 61 -13.66 15.52 16.25
CA GLU A 61 -13.16 14.38 15.46
C GLU A 61 -12.66 14.84 14.08
N TYR A 62 -13.40 15.70 13.36
CA TYR A 62 -12.93 16.25 12.07
C TYR A 62 -11.64 17.05 12.21
N LYS A 63 -11.52 17.83 13.29
CA LYS A 63 -10.31 18.58 13.58
C LYS A 63 -9.11 17.65 13.74
N GLU A 64 -9.24 16.58 14.52
CA GLU A 64 -8.18 15.59 14.69
C GLU A 64 -7.86 14.83 13.40
N ILE A 65 -8.86 14.48 12.60
CA ILE A 65 -8.69 13.82 11.30
C ILE A 65 -7.91 14.71 10.32
N LEU A 66 -8.27 16.00 10.25
CA LEU A 66 -7.74 16.93 9.24
C LEU A 66 -6.49 17.68 9.70
N LYS A 67 -6.11 17.58 10.97
CA LYS A 67 -4.98 18.31 11.58
C LYS A 67 -3.70 18.24 10.76
N GLU A 68 -3.19 17.03 10.55
CA GLU A 68 -1.93 16.80 9.82
C GLU A 68 -2.00 17.17 8.33
N PRO A 69 -3.00 16.71 7.54
CA PRO A 69 -3.08 17.11 6.13
C PRO A 69 -3.25 18.63 5.98
N PHE A 70 -4.03 19.26 6.85
CA PHE A 70 -4.21 20.71 6.83
C PHE A 70 -2.91 21.45 7.15
N ALA A 71 -2.21 21.07 8.22
CA ALA A 71 -0.93 21.68 8.59
C ALA A 71 0.10 21.53 7.46
N SER A 72 0.16 20.35 6.82
CA SER A 72 1.01 20.12 5.66
C SER A 72 0.64 21.01 4.46
N ALA A 73 -0.65 21.26 4.23
CA ALA A 73 -1.12 22.13 3.16
C ALA A 73 -0.89 23.62 3.45
N VAL A 74 -0.91 24.04 4.72
CA VAL A 74 -0.57 25.41 5.13
C VAL A 74 0.92 25.68 4.94
N GLY A 75 1.77 24.80 5.46
CA GLY A 75 3.23 24.94 5.44
C GLY A 75 3.75 26.09 6.34
N GLU A 76 5.04 26.42 6.21
CA GLU A 76 5.68 27.48 7.00
C GLU A 76 5.46 28.86 6.37
N VAL A 77 4.26 29.41 6.54
CA VAL A 77 3.89 30.72 5.96
C VAL A 77 3.82 31.84 7.00
N LYS A 78 4.29 33.02 6.60
CA LYS A 78 4.27 34.25 7.43
C LYS A 78 2.94 35.00 7.36
N SER A 79 2.15 34.77 6.32
CA SER A 79 0.82 35.37 6.12
C SER A 79 -0.26 34.29 6.06
N LYS A 80 -1.45 34.62 6.58
CA LYS A 80 -2.60 33.72 6.59
C LYS A 80 -3.02 33.38 5.15
N PRO A 81 -2.89 32.12 4.71
CA PRO A 81 -3.32 31.71 3.38
C PRO A 81 -4.86 31.72 3.30
N LYS A 82 -5.39 32.01 2.11
CA LYS A 82 -6.83 31.91 1.84
C LYS A 82 -7.25 30.45 1.86
N LEU A 83 -8.48 30.16 2.29
CA LEU A 83 -9.04 28.81 2.28
C LEU A 83 -8.94 28.15 0.89
N SER A 84 -9.24 28.89 -0.18
CA SER A 84 -9.11 28.37 -1.55
C SER A 84 -7.69 27.91 -1.92
N THR A 85 -6.66 28.59 -1.40
CA THR A 85 -5.26 28.19 -1.60
C THR A 85 -4.96 26.88 -0.87
N ILE A 86 -5.43 26.73 0.37
CA ILE A 86 -5.24 25.51 1.16
C ILE A 86 -5.99 24.34 0.51
N LEU A 87 -7.24 24.57 0.12
CA LEU A 87 -8.09 23.58 -0.53
C LEU A 87 -7.47 23.05 -1.83
N ASN A 88 -6.89 23.93 -2.66
CA ASN A 88 -6.20 23.51 -3.89
C ASN A 88 -4.99 22.62 -3.59
N ARG A 89 -4.23 22.92 -2.53
CA ARG A 89 -3.09 22.10 -2.11
C ARG A 89 -3.54 20.74 -1.59
N LEU A 90 -4.59 20.70 -0.77
CA LEU A 90 -5.20 19.45 -0.30
C LEU A 90 -5.72 18.60 -1.47
N ARG A 91 -6.44 19.21 -2.41
CA ARG A 91 -6.93 18.52 -3.61
C ARG A 91 -5.79 18.03 -4.52
N ALA A 92 -4.66 18.73 -4.56
CA ALA A 92 -3.48 18.30 -5.31
C ALA A 92 -2.83 17.03 -4.72
N MET A 93 -3.04 16.72 -3.43
CA MET A 93 -2.67 15.42 -2.85
C MET A 93 -3.59 14.29 -3.36
N GLY A 94 -4.81 14.65 -3.78
CA GLY A 94 -5.81 13.77 -4.36
C GLY A 94 -6.08 12.54 -3.52
N ASP A 95 -5.85 11.41 -4.13
CA ASP A 95 -5.97 10.08 -3.58
C ASP A 95 -5.21 9.83 -2.26
N ASN A 96 -4.02 10.41 -2.12
CA ASN A 96 -3.20 10.26 -0.92
C ASN A 96 -3.84 10.96 0.29
N LEU A 97 -4.59 12.04 0.05
CA LEU A 97 -5.34 12.71 1.12
C LEU A 97 -6.45 11.80 1.66
N MET A 98 -7.19 11.13 0.77
CA MET A 98 -8.28 10.25 1.19
C MET A 98 -7.75 9.03 1.96
N GLU A 99 -6.63 8.47 1.53
CA GLU A 99 -5.94 7.41 2.27
C GLU A 99 -5.47 7.88 3.67
N LEU A 100 -4.87 9.07 3.76
CA LEU A 100 -4.45 9.64 5.03
C LEU A 100 -5.65 9.85 5.97
N ILE A 101 -6.77 10.37 5.45
CA ILE A 101 -8.02 10.54 6.20
C ILE A 101 -8.52 9.18 6.70
N ALA A 102 -8.52 8.14 5.87
CA ALA A 102 -8.96 6.80 6.26
C ALA A 102 -8.12 6.23 7.42
N TYR A 103 -6.79 6.39 7.39
CA TYR A 103 -5.95 6.00 8.51
C TYR A 103 -6.21 6.80 9.79
N LYS A 104 -6.47 8.11 9.65
CA LYS A 104 -6.79 8.96 10.80
C LYS A 104 -8.09 8.55 11.47
N ILE A 105 -9.12 8.24 10.68
CA ILE A 105 -10.39 7.68 11.17
C ILE A 105 -10.12 6.41 11.99
N LEU A 106 -9.34 5.47 11.44
CA LEU A 106 -9.00 4.21 12.11
C LEU A 106 -8.12 4.37 13.35
N ARG A 107 -7.45 5.51 13.51
CA ARG A 107 -6.64 5.82 14.69
C ARG A 107 -7.48 6.37 15.83
N ILE A 108 -8.54 7.12 15.53
CA ILE A 108 -9.39 7.75 16.55
C ILE A 108 -10.61 6.90 16.91
N LYS A 109 -11.01 5.96 16.05
CA LYS A 109 -12.20 5.14 16.24
C LYS A 109 -11.95 3.70 15.80
N ASP A 110 -12.40 2.77 16.64
CA ASP A 110 -12.37 1.34 16.31
C ASP A 110 -13.32 1.03 15.14
N LEU A 111 -12.96 0.05 14.30
CA LEU A 111 -13.74 -0.37 13.13
C LEU A 111 -15.19 -0.70 13.48
N GLU A 112 -15.39 -1.38 14.61
CA GLU A 112 -16.68 -1.85 15.11
C GLU A 112 -17.62 -0.69 15.48
N LYS A 113 -17.06 0.50 15.73
CA LYS A 113 -17.79 1.72 16.12
C LYS A 113 -18.02 2.67 14.95
N LEU A 114 -17.49 2.39 13.76
CA LEU A 114 -17.75 3.20 12.57
C LEU A 114 -19.20 3.07 12.14
N SER A 115 -19.78 4.15 11.64
CA SER A 115 -21.03 4.06 10.87
C SER A 115 -20.80 3.33 9.55
N ASP A 116 -21.88 2.99 8.84
CA ASP A 116 -21.75 2.32 7.54
C ASP A 116 -21.04 3.21 6.51
N ASP A 117 -21.35 4.51 6.46
CA ASP A 117 -20.68 5.46 5.57
C ASP A 117 -19.19 5.60 5.88
N GLN A 118 -18.82 5.60 7.17
CA GLN A 118 -17.44 5.66 7.61
C GLN A 118 -16.67 4.37 7.26
N LEU A 119 -17.33 3.22 7.43
CA LEU A 119 -16.75 1.91 7.08
C LEU A 119 -16.56 1.77 5.57
N GLU A 120 -17.52 2.25 4.78
CA GLU A 120 -17.42 2.34 3.33
C GLU A 120 -16.24 3.23 2.92
N PHE A 121 -16.13 4.44 3.48
CA PHE A 121 -15.03 5.34 3.22
C PHE A 121 -13.67 4.69 3.49
N VAL A 122 -13.51 4.10 4.68
CA VAL A 122 -12.26 3.44 5.06
C VAL A 122 -11.95 2.28 4.12
N THR A 123 -12.94 1.45 3.76
CA THR A 123 -12.77 0.30 2.86
C THR A 123 -12.31 0.74 1.47
N ASN A 124 -12.86 1.84 0.96
CA ASN A 124 -12.49 2.39 -0.35
C ASN A 124 -11.07 2.98 -0.38
N TYR A 125 -10.64 3.62 0.71
CA TYR A 125 -9.42 4.44 0.70
C TYR A 125 -8.24 3.85 1.46
N THR A 126 -8.31 2.63 2.00
CA THR A 126 -7.21 2.04 2.78
C THR A 126 -5.94 1.69 1.99
N ARG A 127 -6.05 1.57 0.66
CA ARG A 127 -4.94 1.39 -0.31
C ARG A 127 -3.72 0.63 0.21
N GLN A 128 -2.59 1.27 0.48
CA GLN A 128 -1.32 0.61 0.79
C GLN A 128 -1.34 -0.14 2.12
N GLY A 129 -2.21 0.25 3.04
CA GLY A 129 -2.42 -0.36 4.34
C GLY A 129 -3.35 -1.56 4.30
N ILE A 130 -3.86 -1.92 3.11
CA ILE A 130 -4.75 -3.06 2.93
C ILE A 130 -4.18 -4.34 3.53
N VAL A 131 -2.87 -4.58 3.41
CA VAL A 131 -2.21 -5.80 3.91
C VAL A 131 -2.36 -5.94 5.43
N GLN A 132 -2.38 -4.82 6.15
CA GLN A 132 -2.49 -4.79 7.61
C GLN A 132 -3.96 -4.78 8.08
N LEU A 133 -4.86 -4.27 7.25
CA LEU A 133 -6.24 -3.98 7.65
C LEU A 133 -7.28 -4.94 7.07
N ALA A 134 -6.94 -5.66 5.99
CA ALA A 134 -7.89 -6.50 5.25
C ALA A 134 -8.57 -7.56 6.13
N ASP A 135 -7.86 -8.19 7.07
CA ASP A 135 -8.46 -9.19 7.98
C ASP A 135 -9.56 -8.55 8.85
N ARG A 136 -9.23 -7.44 9.53
CA ARG A 136 -10.18 -6.74 10.40
C ARG A 136 -11.35 -6.16 9.61
N LEU A 137 -11.07 -5.54 8.46
CA LEU A 137 -12.10 -5.03 7.55
C LEU A 137 -13.01 -6.17 7.06
N TYR A 138 -12.45 -7.27 6.57
CA TYR A 138 -13.21 -8.41 6.08
C TYR A 138 -14.14 -8.99 7.16
N ARG A 139 -13.63 -9.18 8.39
CA ARG A 139 -14.45 -9.66 9.52
C ARG A 139 -15.61 -8.71 9.80
N GLU A 140 -15.35 -7.41 9.83
CA GLU A 140 -16.37 -6.42 10.11
C GLU A 140 -17.43 -6.33 9.00
N LEU A 141 -17.01 -6.39 7.74
CA LEU A 141 -17.91 -6.40 6.58
C LEU A 141 -18.78 -7.66 6.55
N ILE A 142 -18.23 -8.83 6.88
CA ILE A 142 -19.00 -10.07 7.03
C ILE A 142 -20.01 -9.93 8.18
N ARG A 143 -19.58 -9.41 9.33
CA ARG A 143 -20.44 -9.21 10.50
C ARG A 143 -21.65 -8.32 10.19
N ARG A 144 -21.46 -7.30 9.34
CA ARG A 144 -22.51 -6.37 8.89
C ARG A 144 -23.21 -6.79 7.58
N ASN A 145 -22.86 -7.94 7.01
CA ASN A 145 -23.40 -8.44 5.74
C ASN A 145 -23.25 -7.45 4.55
N LYS A 146 -22.12 -6.74 4.49
CA LYS A 146 -21.79 -5.76 3.44
C LYS A 146 -21.00 -6.40 2.29
N LYS A 147 -21.69 -7.23 1.49
CA LYS A 147 -21.04 -8.05 0.43
C LYS A 147 -20.42 -7.22 -0.70
N ASP A 148 -21.08 -6.14 -1.07
CA ASP A 148 -20.62 -5.12 -2.01
C ASP A 148 -19.25 -4.56 -1.60
N LEU A 149 -19.09 -4.19 -0.33
CA LEU A 149 -17.83 -3.68 0.19
C LEU A 149 -16.73 -4.75 0.26
N ILE A 150 -17.10 -6.03 0.40
CA ILE A 150 -16.12 -7.13 0.33
C ILE A 150 -15.53 -7.24 -1.08
N ASP A 151 -16.32 -7.03 -2.12
CA ASP A 151 -15.82 -7.03 -3.50
C ASP A 151 -14.88 -5.85 -3.76
N ILE A 152 -15.20 -4.67 -3.22
CA ILE A 152 -14.29 -3.52 -3.22
C ILE A 152 -12.98 -3.87 -2.49
N LEU A 153 -13.08 -4.50 -1.31
CA LEU A 153 -11.92 -4.90 -0.52
C LEU A 153 -11.03 -5.90 -1.28
N ARG A 154 -11.62 -6.85 -2.02
CA ARG A 154 -10.89 -7.81 -2.90
C ARG A 154 -10.17 -7.11 -4.04
N ASN A 155 -10.81 -6.11 -4.64
CA ASN A 155 -10.19 -5.31 -5.70
C ASN A 155 -9.02 -4.50 -5.15
N ASN A 156 -9.21 -3.85 -4.00
CA ASN A 156 -8.15 -3.11 -3.32
C ASN A 156 -6.99 -4.02 -2.93
N TRP A 157 -7.26 -5.24 -2.46
CA TRP A 157 -6.22 -6.24 -2.23
C TRP A 157 -5.45 -6.53 -3.51
N THR A 158 -6.12 -6.84 -4.61
CA THR A 158 -5.50 -7.12 -5.90
C THR A 158 -4.58 -6.00 -6.39
N LEU A 159 -4.96 -4.75 -6.16
CA LEU A 159 -4.21 -3.57 -6.63
C LEU A 159 -3.06 -3.16 -5.71
N TYR A 160 -3.21 -3.30 -4.40
CA TYR A 160 -2.31 -2.66 -3.42
C TYR A 160 -1.56 -3.66 -2.53
N SER A 161 -1.85 -4.96 -2.58
CA SER A 161 -1.15 -5.98 -1.76
C SER A 161 0.18 -6.44 -2.36
N ASN A 162 0.95 -5.52 -2.98
CA ASN A 162 2.25 -5.85 -3.58
C ASN A 162 3.14 -6.59 -2.57
N GLY A 163 3.76 -7.69 -3.01
CA GLY A 163 4.54 -8.57 -2.14
C GLY A 163 3.74 -9.65 -1.39
N PHE A 164 2.41 -9.51 -1.34
CA PHE A 164 1.49 -10.42 -0.64
C PHE A 164 0.38 -10.97 -1.55
N ARG A 165 0.41 -10.62 -2.83
CA ARG A 165 -0.52 -11.13 -3.83
C ARG A 165 -0.17 -12.58 -4.17
N SER A 166 -1.08 -13.47 -3.82
CA SER A 166 -0.99 -14.89 -4.12
C SER A 166 -1.36 -15.18 -5.58
N PRO A 167 -0.73 -16.16 -6.24
CA PRO A 167 -1.15 -16.62 -7.55
C PRO A 167 -2.45 -17.44 -7.53
N ILE A 168 -3.03 -17.68 -6.34
CA ILE A 168 -4.31 -18.37 -6.18
C ILE A 168 -5.28 -17.56 -5.32
N LYS A 169 -6.58 -17.75 -5.56
CA LYS A 169 -7.63 -17.21 -4.71
C LYS A 169 -7.93 -18.17 -3.55
N CYS A 170 -8.15 -17.61 -2.37
CA CYS A 170 -8.67 -18.38 -1.24
C CYS A 170 -10.09 -18.88 -1.59
N PRO A 171 -10.39 -20.18 -1.49
CA PRO A 171 -11.70 -20.73 -1.84
C PRO A 171 -12.82 -20.26 -0.89
N ARG A 172 -12.45 -19.76 0.31
CA ARG A 172 -13.42 -19.29 1.32
C ARG A 172 -13.79 -17.82 1.15
N CYS A 173 -12.79 -16.95 1.06
CA CYS A 173 -13.03 -15.50 1.02
C CYS A 173 -12.81 -14.88 -0.36
N GLY A 174 -12.24 -15.59 -1.33
CA GLY A 174 -12.01 -15.11 -2.70
C GLY A 174 -10.81 -14.18 -2.89
N PHE A 175 -10.10 -13.83 -1.82
CA PHE A 175 -8.91 -12.97 -1.89
C PHE A 175 -7.70 -13.75 -2.42
N GLU A 176 -6.87 -13.08 -3.23
CA GLU A 176 -5.56 -13.55 -3.68
C GLU A 176 -4.53 -13.43 -2.55
N SER A 177 -4.79 -14.11 -1.43
CA SER A 177 -4.10 -13.89 -0.15
C SER A 177 -3.73 -15.20 0.57
N VAL A 178 -3.65 -16.32 -0.15
CA VAL A 178 -3.14 -17.56 0.43
C VAL A 178 -1.62 -17.45 0.52
N MET A 179 -1.04 -17.71 1.69
CA MET A 179 0.41 -17.65 1.93
C MET A 179 1.05 -19.01 1.66
N PRO A 180 2.39 -19.11 1.54
CA PRO A 180 3.07 -20.39 1.24
C PRO A 180 2.79 -21.52 2.24
N ASP A 181 2.43 -21.19 3.48
CA ASP A 181 1.99 -22.13 4.52
C ASP A 181 0.52 -22.59 4.35
N LEU A 182 -0.10 -22.24 3.22
CA LEU A 182 -1.49 -22.49 2.85
C LEU A 182 -2.53 -21.76 3.71
N SER A 183 -2.11 -20.84 4.57
CA SER A 183 -3.02 -20.01 5.36
C SER A 183 -3.48 -18.78 4.56
N CYS A 184 -4.74 -18.40 4.69
CA CYS A 184 -5.26 -17.18 4.10
C CYS A 184 -5.00 -15.98 5.03
N LYS A 185 -4.23 -15.00 4.57
CA LYS A 185 -3.91 -13.78 5.34
C LYS A 185 -5.14 -12.90 5.67
N VAL A 186 -6.23 -13.05 4.92
CA VAL A 186 -7.44 -12.22 5.09
C VAL A 186 -8.49 -12.90 5.96
N CYS A 187 -8.81 -14.18 5.75
CA CYS A 187 -9.87 -14.86 6.51
C CYS A 187 -9.36 -15.91 7.51
N GLY A 188 -8.05 -16.16 7.57
CA GLY A 188 -7.43 -17.13 8.46
C GLY A 188 -7.67 -18.60 8.09
N TYR A 189 -8.36 -18.89 6.98
CA TYR A 189 -8.61 -20.26 6.54
C TYR A 189 -7.33 -20.92 6.01
N THR A 190 -7.03 -22.14 6.47
CA THR A 190 -5.91 -22.95 5.99
C THR A 190 -6.38 -23.98 4.98
N LEU A 191 -5.83 -23.93 3.77
CA LEU A 191 -6.13 -24.86 2.70
C LEU A 191 -5.38 -26.18 2.92
N SER A 192 -6.01 -27.29 2.57
CA SER A 192 -5.32 -28.55 2.36
C SER A 192 -4.55 -28.54 1.04
N MET A 193 -3.51 -29.37 0.94
CA MET A 193 -2.80 -29.59 -0.33
C MET A 193 -3.76 -30.03 -1.45
N ARG A 194 -4.80 -30.81 -1.13
CA ARG A 194 -5.84 -31.20 -2.10
C ARG A 194 -6.60 -29.99 -2.64
N GLU A 195 -6.99 -29.06 -1.78
CA GLU A 195 -7.70 -27.84 -2.19
C GLU A 195 -6.82 -26.91 -3.01
N LEU A 196 -5.53 -26.78 -2.65
CA LEU A 196 -4.55 -26.08 -3.47
C LEU A 196 -4.52 -26.64 -4.89
N LYS A 197 -4.35 -27.95 -5.03
CA LYS A 197 -4.27 -28.63 -6.32
C LYS A 197 -5.53 -28.47 -7.17
N ASN A 198 -6.70 -28.52 -6.53
CA ASN A 198 -7.98 -28.27 -7.18
C ASN A 198 -8.10 -26.83 -7.67
N THR A 199 -7.64 -25.87 -6.86
CA THR A 199 -7.67 -24.44 -7.19
C THR A 199 -6.81 -24.11 -8.41
N ILE A 200 -5.62 -24.73 -8.50
CA ILE A 200 -4.73 -24.54 -9.66
C ILE A 200 -5.06 -25.46 -10.83
N ASN A 201 -5.95 -26.44 -10.65
CA ASN A 201 -6.26 -27.49 -11.63
C ASN A 201 -5.00 -28.22 -12.16
N VAL A 202 -4.22 -28.81 -11.23
CA VAL A 202 -2.89 -29.42 -11.50
C VAL A 202 -2.84 -30.25 -12.78
N MET A 203 -3.84 -31.11 -13.00
CA MET A 203 -3.84 -32.03 -14.14
C MET A 203 -3.84 -31.28 -15.46
N SER A 204 -4.73 -30.28 -15.61
CA SER A 204 -4.79 -29.45 -16.80
C SER A 204 -3.52 -28.61 -16.94
N THR A 205 -3.08 -27.98 -15.85
CA THR A 205 -1.89 -27.13 -15.85
C THR A 205 -0.65 -27.88 -16.31
N LEU A 206 -0.40 -29.09 -15.78
CA LEU A 206 0.76 -29.89 -16.17
C LEU A 206 0.61 -30.51 -17.56
N GLN A 207 -0.62 -30.81 -18.01
CA GLN A 207 -0.90 -31.24 -19.38
C GLN A 207 -0.64 -30.13 -20.42
N ASP A 208 -0.83 -28.87 -20.05
CA ASP A 208 -0.44 -27.76 -20.92
C ASP A 208 1.07 -27.49 -20.83
N TYR A 209 1.65 -27.64 -19.64
CA TYR A 209 3.08 -27.45 -19.42
C TYR A 209 3.96 -28.41 -20.24
N ILE A 210 3.61 -29.70 -20.38
CA ILE A 210 4.39 -30.66 -21.19
C ILE A 210 4.50 -30.24 -22.67
N LYS A 211 3.52 -29.49 -23.19
CA LYS A 211 3.55 -29.00 -24.58
C LYS A 211 4.64 -27.92 -24.76
N PHE A 212 4.97 -27.21 -23.70
CA PHE A 212 5.96 -26.13 -23.68
C PHE A 212 7.35 -26.61 -23.26
N ASP A 213 7.45 -27.42 -22.20
CA ASP A 213 8.72 -27.86 -21.60
C ASP A 213 8.67 -29.33 -21.17
N LYS A 214 9.00 -30.22 -22.10
CA LYS A 214 8.98 -31.68 -21.90
C LYS A 214 10.02 -32.14 -20.88
N GLU A 215 11.19 -31.51 -20.88
CA GLU A 215 12.28 -31.84 -19.96
C GLU A 215 11.90 -31.45 -18.53
N GLY A 216 11.40 -30.22 -18.35
CA GLY A 216 10.88 -29.75 -17.06
C GLY A 216 9.72 -30.62 -16.57
N PHE A 217 8.80 -31.01 -17.44
CA PHE A 217 7.70 -31.91 -17.07
C PHE A 217 8.22 -33.28 -16.60
N SER A 218 9.20 -33.86 -17.31
CA SER A 218 9.81 -35.13 -16.92
C SER A 218 10.52 -35.04 -15.58
N GLU A 219 11.18 -33.90 -15.31
CA GLU A 219 11.77 -33.61 -14.00
C GLU A 219 10.70 -33.59 -12.89
N ILE A 220 9.58 -32.89 -13.10
CA ILE A 220 8.46 -32.81 -12.16
C ILE A 220 7.90 -34.20 -11.82
N LEU A 221 7.74 -35.07 -12.81
CA LEU A 221 7.28 -36.44 -12.56
C LEU A 221 8.26 -37.24 -11.70
N LYS A 222 9.56 -37.13 -12.04
CA LYS A 222 10.63 -37.83 -11.34
C LYS A 222 10.77 -37.34 -9.90
N SER A 223 10.83 -36.03 -9.69
CA SER A 223 10.94 -35.41 -8.35
C SER A 223 9.65 -35.62 -7.54
N GLY A 224 8.50 -35.62 -8.19
CA GLY A 224 7.19 -35.66 -7.56
C GLY A 224 6.71 -34.36 -6.96
N PHE A 225 7.32 -33.23 -7.31
CA PHE A 225 6.82 -31.93 -6.93
C PHE A 225 7.27 -30.86 -7.92
N PHE A 226 6.61 -29.71 -7.84
CA PHE A 226 6.95 -28.51 -8.60
C PHE A 226 6.59 -27.26 -7.80
N TYR A 227 7.12 -26.12 -8.22
CA TYR A 227 6.75 -24.83 -7.64
C TYR A 227 5.69 -24.15 -8.51
N TYR A 228 4.60 -23.69 -7.92
CA TYR A 228 3.58 -22.93 -8.63
C TYR A 228 3.69 -21.44 -8.31
N THR A 229 3.81 -20.61 -9.34
CA THR A 229 3.90 -19.14 -9.24
C THR A 229 2.81 -18.48 -10.08
N SER A 230 2.80 -17.14 -10.15
CA SER A 230 1.92 -16.40 -11.05
C SER A 230 2.18 -16.68 -12.54
N GLU A 231 3.35 -17.20 -12.88
CA GLU A 231 3.73 -17.58 -14.25
C GLU A 231 3.40 -19.05 -14.55
N GLY A 232 2.97 -19.82 -13.55
CA GLY A 232 2.61 -21.23 -13.68
C GLY A 232 3.60 -22.18 -13.01
N PRO A 233 3.64 -23.46 -13.46
CA PRO A 233 4.49 -24.48 -12.87
C PRO A 233 5.97 -24.29 -13.25
N ILE A 234 6.85 -24.42 -12.26
CA ILE A 234 8.30 -24.35 -12.41
C ILE A 234 8.91 -25.64 -11.85
N PRO A 235 9.75 -26.35 -12.63
CA PRO A 235 10.41 -27.55 -12.18
C PRO A 235 11.47 -27.22 -11.11
N PRO A 236 11.77 -28.14 -10.18
CA PRO A 236 12.65 -27.86 -9.05
C PRO A 236 14.01 -27.24 -9.43
N SER A 237 14.64 -27.70 -10.51
CA SER A 237 15.96 -27.24 -10.97
C SER A 237 15.96 -25.79 -11.48
N LYS A 238 14.83 -25.30 -11.99
CA LYS A 238 14.68 -23.96 -12.57
C LYS A 238 14.17 -22.95 -11.55
N PHE A 239 13.75 -23.40 -10.38
CA PHE A 239 13.17 -22.54 -9.36
C PHE A 239 14.24 -21.67 -8.69
N LYS A 240 14.00 -20.36 -8.70
CA LYS A 240 14.79 -19.37 -7.98
C LYS A 240 13.84 -18.50 -7.15
N PRO A 241 13.87 -18.58 -5.82
CA PRO A 241 12.99 -17.77 -4.99
C PRO A 241 13.33 -16.29 -5.18
N VAL A 242 12.35 -15.51 -5.61
CA VAL A 242 12.45 -14.05 -5.71
C VAL A 242 11.78 -13.45 -4.49
N GLN A 243 12.48 -12.53 -3.82
CA GLN A 243 11.95 -11.85 -2.65
C GLN A 243 10.66 -11.09 -3.00
N GLY A 244 9.60 -11.32 -2.21
CA GLY A 244 8.30 -10.68 -2.41
C GLY A 244 7.38 -11.38 -3.41
N LEU A 245 7.77 -12.52 -3.99
CA LEU A 245 6.84 -13.36 -4.77
C LEU A 245 6.35 -14.54 -3.93
N ILE A 246 5.04 -14.76 -3.96
CA ILE A 246 4.41 -15.94 -3.35
C ILE A 246 4.47 -17.10 -4.34
N TYR A 247 4.90 -18.25 -3.85
CA TYR A 247 4.93 -19.50 -4.58
C TYR A 247 4.50 -20.66 -3.67
N TYR A 248 4.11 -21.77 -4.28
CA TYR A 248 3.72 -22.99 -3.58
C TYR A 248 4.54 -24.17 -4.02
N GLU A 249 5.07 -24.94 -3.08
CA GLU A 249 5.54 -26.29 -3.37
C GLU A 249 4.34 -27.23 -3.48
N VAL A 250 4.08 -27.74 -4.68
CA VAL A 250 2.96 -28.64 -4.96
C VAL A 250 3.48 -30.06 -5.09
N ILE A 251 3.16 -30.90 -4.10
CA ILE A 251 3.61 -32.29 -4.02
C ILE A 251 2.62 -33.20 -4.74
N LEU A 252 3.07 -33.95 -5.74
CA LEU A 252 2.25 -34.92 -6.48
C LEU A 252 2.10 -36.24 -5.71
N ASN A 253 0.88 -36.75 -5.64
CA ASN A 253 0.61 -38.08 -5.10
C ASN A 253 0.82 -39.16 -6.18
N LYS A 254 0.78 -40.44 -5.76
CA LYS A 254 1.02 -41.58 -6.64
C LYS A 254 0.02 -41.65 -7.80
N GLU A 255 -1.26 -41.38 -7.54
CA GLU A 255 -2.33 -41.44 -8.55
C GLU A 255 -2.18 -40.33 -9.60
N GLU A 256 -1.83 -39.12 -9.17
CA GLU A 256 -1.57 -37.97 -10.04
C GLU A 256 -0.38 -38.25 -10.95
N LYS A 257 0.73 -38.79 -10.40
CA LYS A 257 1.88 -39.20 -11.22
C LYS A 257 1.49 -40.21 -12.29
N GLN A 258 0.77 -41.27 -11.93
CA GLN A 258 0.32 -42.29 -12.87
C GLN A 258 -0.57 -41.72 -13.98
N LYS A 259 -1.51 -40.82 -13.62
CA LYS A 259 -2.35 -40.13 -14.61
C LYS A 259 -1.52 -39.27 -15.55
N LEU A 260 -0.57 -38.48 -15.02
CA LEU A 260 0.30 -37.63 -15.82
C LEU A 260 1.24 -38.43 -16.73
N GLU A 261 1.73 -39.60 -16.30
CA GLU A 261 2.49 -40.54 -17.13
C GLU A 261 1.64 -41.10 -18.29
N SER A 262 0.36 -41.39 -18.05
CA SER A 262 -0.53 -41.83 -19.12
C SER A 262 -0.77 -40.71 -20.16
N ILE A 263 -0.87 -39.47 -19.69
CA ILE A 263 -1.03 -38.28 -20.55
C ILE A 263 0.25 -38.00 -21.33
N SER A 264 1.43 -38.16 -20.72
CA SER A 264 2.69 -37.91 -21.45
C SER A 264 2.87 -38.87 -22.62
N ARG A 265 2.50 -40.15 -22.45
CA ARG A 265 2.53 -41.16 -23.53
C ARG A 265 1.56 -40.87 -24.67
N SER A 266 0.40 -40.27 -24.39
CA SER A 266 -0.59 -39.93 -25.42
C SER A 266 -0.25 -38.65 -26.17
N VAL A 267 0.39 -37.67 -25.49
CA VAL A 267 0.84 -36.41 -26.09
C VAL A 267 2.16 -36.58 -26.85
N LEU A 268 2.97 -37.59 -26.50
CA LEU A 268 4.25 -37.92 -27.16
C LEU A 268 4.20 -39.34 -27.75
N PRO A 269 3.52 -39.55 -28.89
CA PRO A 269 3.59 -40.84 -29.56
C PRO A 269 5.04 -41.11 -30.03
N GLY A 270 5.69 -42.12 -29.45
CA GLY A 270 6.97 -42.66 -29.92
C GLY A 270 8.24 -42.31 -29.14
N SER A 271 8.18 -42.15 -27.81
CA SER A 271 9.38 -42.15 -26.95
C SER A 271 9.71 -43.55 -26.44
#